data_AF-A0A0F9K5T0-F1
#
_entry.id   AF-A0A0F9K5T0-F1
#
_cell.length_a   1.000
_cell.length_b   1.000
_cell.length_c   1.000
_cell.angle_alpha   90.00
_cell.angle_beta   90.00
_cell.angle_gamma   90.00
#
_symmetry.space_group_name_H-M   'P 1'
#
loop_
_entity.id
_entity.type
_entity.pdbx_description
1 polymer ?
#
loop_
_entity_poly.entity_id
_entity_poly.type
_entity_poly.pdbx_seq_one_letter_code
_entity_poly.pdbx_strand_id
1 'polypeptide(L)'
;HYKLVPLDPNAPDGSKLAICQDEFRQGIEELFERLLAGQTSTEVAKWVNTLPGKLGKEKDWAHGDVVRLARNPRYKGAIREANTVRVLERSTGRRPPRSNSPDQVEWRFDPAQQYVPVEVWDAVNEILERRKAQRGSPSTHRRRCARDPGNRRSGVWPSGAMFCGPCGAKEYRTRGQDSGGARYACSESLGVNPRCWIYITADAKVVQQEICTAVLAELLKLDGSFEALCKEVAGQARQVADGSDGRTVMLKRQLVDVDRKIQNLLKHAEAGNPSPSLRGRLLALEKQKSSLQEQAIADRQTGAKLDPLTPEYIRQECARLRPLLVEAGEQLWPVMRSLVPHIDVYPVEVIGWSRPRLLAEFDLHLVTLLPRQWQAFLRRRLKDSSETGFGSILTRRMRVLISPLPRFIQLAQRVAKLDQRVLSRKQIVEELGCDSLMLSRALKFAGNLRDGEVQIRRLKTLPDRRRVHKAAPGVTDKQGRVHTCQRQEDAPARIASSVLKYHKLGRTPYGIAKQLGCSAKLVRESLAWLEAAGHDMEGAA
;
A
#
# COMPACT_ATOMS: atom_id res chain seq x y z
N HIS A 1 32.66 9.20 -12.02
CA HIS A 1 33.47 9.25 -10.78
C HIS A 1 34.72 8.38 -10.81
N TYR A 2 34.62 7.10 -11.20
CA TYR A 2 35.78 6.22 -11.21
C TYR A 2 36.31 6.04 -12.63
N LYS A 3 37.64 6.00 -12.78
CA LYS A 3 38.31 5.42 -13.96
C LYS A 3 39.18 4.26 -13.51
N LEU A 4 39.40 3.30 -14.40
CA LEU A 4 40.42 2.27 -14.24
C LEU A 4 41.78 2.90 -14.55
N VAL A 5 42.70 2.89 -13.59
CA VAL A 5 44.07 3.36 -13.73
C VAL A 5 45.01 2.18 -13.49
N PRO A 6 46.07 1.96 -14.31
CA PRO A 6 47.04 0.89 -14.09
C PRO A 6 47.65 0.93 -12.68
N LEU A 7 48.00 -0.24 -12.12
CA LEU A 7 48.60 -0.40 -10.79
C LEU A 7 49.94 0.34 -10.67
N ASP A 8 50.67 0.34 -11.77
CA ASP A 8 52.03 0.79 -11.97
C ASP A 8 52.13 1.21 -13.45
N PRO A 9 52.69 2.38 -13.79
CA PRO A 9 52.94 2.77 -15.19
C PRO A 9 53.70 1.70 -16.00
N ASN A 10 54.46 0.83 -15.32
CA ASN A 10 55.27 -0.23 -15.93
C ASN A 10 54.69 -1.64 -15.77
N ALA A 11 53.53 -1.83 -15.13
CA ALA A 11 52.86 -3.14 -14.99
C ALA A 11 51.37 -3.08 -15.41
N PRO A 12 51.04 -3.43 -16.67
CA PRO A 12 49.72 -3.19 -17.25
C PRO A 12 48.57 -4.09 -16.72
N ASP A 13 48.87 -5.17 -16.00
CA ASP A 13 47.86 -6.19 -15.65
C ASP A 13 47.06 -5.92 -14.37
N GLY A 14 47.22 -4.76 -13.74
CA GLY A 14 46.60 -4.45 -12.45
C GLY A 14 45.74 -3.18 -12.42
N SER A 15 44.81 -2.96 -13.35
CA SER A 15 43.99 -1.74 -13.31
C SER A 15 43.19 -1.61 -11.99
N LYS A 16 43.45 -0.57 -11.18
CA LYS A 16 42.69 -0.21 -9.97
C LYS A 16 41.71 0.93 -10.28
N LEU A 17 40.54 0.91 -9.65
CA LEU A 17 39.62 2.06 -9.66
C LEU A 17 40.28 3.21 -8.91
N ALA A 18 40.52 4.34 -9.57
CA ALA A 18 40.90 5.61 -8.94
C ALA A 18 39.73 6.59 -9.03
N ILE A 19 39.59 7.48 -8.04
CA ILE A 19 38.76 8.67 -8.19
C ILE A 19 39.51 9.57 -9.18
N CYS A 20 38.97 9.77 -10.37
CA CYS A 20 39.77 10.25 -11.50
C CYS A 20 39.15 11.49 -12.17
N GLN A 21 38.36 12.25 -11.42
CA GLN A 21 37.59 13.38 -11.95
C GLN A 21 37.56 14.51 -10.93
N ASP A 22 38.62 15.34 -10.95
CA ASP A 22 38.70 16.59 -10.18
C ASP A 22 37.54 17.54 -10.51
N GLU A 23 36.92 17.40 -11.68
CA GLU A 23 35.69 18.11 -12.08
C GLU A 23 34.52 17.92 -11.08
N PHE A 24 34.50 16.84 -10.30
CA PHE A 24 33.46 16.60 -9.29
C PHE A 24 33.92 16.89 -7.86
N ARG A 25 35.18 17.29 -7.66
CA ARG A 25 35.74 17.53 -6.33
C ARG A 25 34.95 18.58 -5.56
N GLN A 26 34.74 19.76 -6.17
CA GLN A 26 34.00 20.86 -5.55
C GLN A 26 32.58 20.45 -5.13
N GLY A 27 31.86 19.73 -6.00
CA GLY A 27 30.50 19.29 -5.68
C GLY A 27 30.45 18.17 -4.63
N ILE A 28 31.52 17.39 -4.47
CA ILE A 28 31.67 16.42 -3.38
C ILE A 28 31.98 17.13 -2.07
N GLU A 29 32.91 18.10 -2.07
CA GLU A 29 33.22 18.93 -0.90
C GLU A 29 31.96 19.66 -0.40
N GLU A 30 31.22 20.33 -1.29
CA GLU A 30 29.96 21.01 -0.95
C GLU A 30 28.88 20.03 -0.42
N LEU A 31 28.86 18.79 -0.91
CA LEU A 31 27.96 17.75 -0.39
C LEU A 31 28.27 17.45 1.10
N PHE A 32 29.54 17.34 1.46
CA PHE A 32 29.95 17.12 2.85
C PHE A 32 29.67 18.35 3.72
N GLU A 33 29.94 19.56 3.23
CA GLU A 33 29.61 20.81 3.92
C GLU A 33 28.11 20.94 4.22
N ARG A 34 27.25 20.63 3.24
CA ARG A 34 25.79 20.66 3.43
C ARG A 34 25.32 19.65 4.47
N LEU A 35 25.94 18.47 4.52
CA LEU A 35 25.65 17.47 5.54
C LEU A 35 26.13 17.93 6.93
N LEU A 36 27.30 18.56 7.03
CA LEU A 36 27.80 19.19 8.27
C LEU A 36 26.90 20.32 8.75
N ALA A 37 26.39 21.15 7.83
CA ALA A 37 25.44 22.22 8.10
C ALA A 37 24.05 21.72 8.54
N GLY A 38 23.86 20.40 8.67
CA GLY A 38 22.64 19.82 9.21
C GLY A 38 21.55 19.55 8.17
N GLN A 39 21.82 19.72 6.86
CA GLN A 39 20.85 19.30 5.83
C GLN A 39 20.67 17.77 5.85
N THR A 40 19.48 17.32 5.50
CA THR A 40 19.16 15.89 5.38
C THR A 40 19.69 15.33 4.05
N SER A 41 20.01 14.04 4.02
CA SER A 41 20.47 13.38 2.77
C SER A 41 19.45 13.47 1.62
N THR A 42 18.17 13.73 1.92
CA THR A 42 17.12 13.96 0.91
C THR A 42 17.20 15.37 0.33
N GLU A 43 17.43 16.40 1.16
CA GLU A 43 17.63 17.78 0.71
C GLU A 43 18.91 17.90 -0.13
N VAL A 44 19.98 17.26 0.33
CA VAL A 44 21.24 17.16 -0.41
C VAL A 44 21.02 16.45 -1.75
N ALA A 45 20.25 15.36 -1.81
CA ALA A 45 19.94 14.68 -3.07
C ALA A 45 19.18 15.59 -4.05
N LYS A 46 18.22 16.39 -3.56
CA LYS A 46 17.50 17.37 -4.39
C LYS A 46 18.44 18.43 -4.95
N TRP A 47 19.37 18.93 -4.15
CA TRP A 47 20.38 19.88 -4.58
C TRP A 47 21.36 19.26 -5.60
N VAL A 48 21.84 18.03 -5.38
CA VAL A 48 22.67 17.35 -6.40
C VAL A 48 21.89 17.24 -7.71
N ASN A 49 20.59 16.99 -7.64
CA ASN A 49 19.70 16.97 -8.81
C ASN A 49 19.49 18.34 -9.49
N THR A 50 20.03 19.44 -8.98
CA THR A 50 20.09 20.72 -9.71
C THR A 50 21.44 20.96 -10.40
N LEU A 51 22.50 20.22 -10.04
CA LEU A 51 23.83 20.42 -10.60
C LEU A 51 23.95 19.90 -12.05
N PRO A 52 24.68 20.59 -12.94
CA PRO A 52 25.07 20.04 -14.24
C PRO A 52 25.99 18.83 -14.01
N GLY A 53 25.81 17.75 -14.79
CA GLY A 53 26.65 16.56 -14.67
C GLY A 53 26.47 15.71 -13.40
N LYS A 54 25.52 16.07 -12.51
CA LYS A 54 24.94 15.23 -11.42
C LYS A 54 25.95 14.36 -10.67
N LEU A 55 27.17 14.88 -10.45
CA LEU A 55 28.27 14.13 -9.87
C LEU A 55 28.45 12.76 -10.55
N GLY A 56 28.71 12.75 -11.85
CA GLY A 56 29.06 11.55 -12.61
C GLY A 56 27.99 10.44 -12.68
N LYS A 57 26.72 10.75 -12.45
CA LYS A 57 25.57 9.86 -12.67
C LYS A 57 24.47 10.55 -13.46
N GLU A 58 24.00 9.94 -14.54
CA GLU A 58 22.90 10.50 -15.35
C GLU A 58 21.54 10.43 -14.66
N LYS A 59 21.34 9.47 -13.75
CA LYS A 59 20.07 9.31 -13.02
C LYS A 59 19.93 10.28 -11.85
N ASP A 60 18.69 10.61 -11.51
CA ASP A 60 18.37 11.36 -10.30
C ASP A 60 18.91 10.67 -9.04
N TRP A 61 19.54 11.48 -8.20
CA TRP A 61 20.01 11.09 -6.88
C TRP A 61 18.85 10.91 -5.92
N ALA A 62 18.90 9.81 -5.17
CA ALA A 62 18.04 9.57 -4.03
C ALA A 62 18.84 9.64 -2.71
N HIS A 63 18.14 9.65 -1.58
CA HIS A 63 18.73 9.56 -0.23
C HIS A 63 19.83 8.49 -0.13
N GLY A 64 19.59 7.30 -0.70
CA GLY A 64 20.54 6.19 -0.67
C GLY A 64 21.83 6.47 -1.43
N ASP A 65 21.79 7.29 -2.48
CA ASP A 65 22.97 7.65 -3.26
C ASP A 65 23.88 8.61 -2.48
N VAL A 66 23.31 9.61 -1.82
CA VAL A 66 24.04 10.54 -0.94
C VAL A 66 24.71 9.79 0.21
N VAL A 67 23.96 8.92 0.90
CA VAL A 67 24.50 8.12 2.01
C VAL A 67 25.61 7.19 1.55
N ARG A 68 25.48 6.58 0.36
CA ARG A 68 26.52 5.71 -0.20
C ARG A 68 27.78 6.48 -0.56
N LEU A 69 27.65 7.69 -1.09
CA LEU A 69 28.80 8.56 -1.39
C LEU A 69 29.50 8.98 -0.09
N ALA A 70 28.75 9.51 0.88
CA ALA A 70 29.31 10.00 2.15
C ALA A 70 30.00 8.90 2.99
N ARG A 71 29.56 7.64 2.86
CA ARG A 71 30.18 6.48 3.54
C ARG A 71 31.38 5.89 2.83
N ASN A 72 31.75 6.39 1.65
CA ASN A 72 32.88 5.85 0.92
C ASN A 72 34.19 6.35 1.55
N PRO A 73 35.02 5.46 2.13
CA PRO A 73 36.25 5.88 2.82
C PRO A 73 37.31 6.46 1.87
N ARG A 74 37.17 6.23 0.56
CA ARG A 74 38.12 6.76 -0.43
C ARG A 74 38.18 8.29 -0.41
N TYR A 75 37.07 8.98 -0.11
CA TYR A 75 37.06 10.45 -0.07
C TYR A 75 37.87 11.03 1.09
N LYS A 76 38.19 10.23 2.12
CA LYS A 76 39.16 10.59 3.15
C LYS A 76 40.57 10.00 2.90
N GLY A 77 40.83 9.55 1.66
CA GLY A 77 42.09 8.93 1.26
C GLY A 77 42.24 7.47 1.70
N ALA A 78 41.23 6.82 2.27
CA ALA A 78 41.34 5.44 2.75
C ALA A 78 40.77 4.44 1.72
N ILE A 79 41.64 3.60 1.16
CA ILE A 79 41.28 2.56 0.19
C ILE A 79 41.24 1.21 0.89
N ARG A 80 40.10 0.53 0.76
CA ARG A 80 39.89 -0.83 1.23
C ARG A 80 40.22 -1.81 0.11
N GLU A 81 41.27 -2.61 0.28
CA GLU A 81 41.73 -3.63 -0.66
C GLU A 81 41.37 -5.04 -0.15
N ALA A 82 41.57 -6.06 -1.00
CA ALA A 82 41.35 -7.47 -0.67
C ALA A 82 39.96 -7.83 -0.06
N ASN A 83 38.91 -7.06 -0.37
CA ASN A 83 37.57 -7.28 0.20
C ASN A 83 36.88 -8.56 -0.31
N THR A 84 37.39 -9.17 -1.37
CA THR A 84 36.75 -10.33 -2.03
C THR A 84 37.80 -11.31 -2.52
N VAL A 85 37.65 -12.58 -2.14
CA VAL A 85 38.49 -13.70 -2.58
C VAL A 85 37.69 -14.60 -3.53
N ARG A 86 38.34 -15.13 -4.57
CA ARG A 86 37.73 -16.10 -5.48
C ARG A 86 38.09 -17.51 -5.04
N VAL A 87 37.14 -18.19 -4.38
CA VAL A 87 37.34 -19.56 -3.86
C VAL A 87 36.77 -20.56 -4.85
N LEU A 88 37.54 -21.61 -5.18
CA LEU A 88 37.06 -22.69 -6.04
C LEU A 88 36.00 -23.53 -5.32
N GLU A 89 34.82 -23.60 -5.90
CA GLU A 89 33.73 -24.43 -5.44
C GLU A 89 33.79 -25.80 -6.14
N ARG A 90 34.17 -26.83 -5.39
CA ARG A 90 34.47 -28.16 -5.95
C ARG A 90 33.26 -28.83 -6.63
N SER A 91 32.04 -28.52 -6.21
CA SER A 91 30.81 -29.09 -6.79
C SER A 91 30.44 -28.50 -8.15
N THR A 92 30.82 -27.25 -8.42
CA THR A 92 30.44 -26.53 -9.65
C THR A 92 31.62 -26.21 -10.57
N GLY A 93 32.86 -26.40 -10.10
CA GLY A 93 34.09 -26.04 -10.81
C GLY A 93 34.29 -24.53 -10.96
N ARG A 94 33.38 -23.70 -10.44
CA ARG A 94 33.41 -22.24 -10.56
C ARG A 94 34.16 -21.60 -9.40
N ARG A 95 34.66 -20.38 -9.59
CA ARG A 95 35.31 -19.57 -8.55
C ARG A 95 34.48 -18.34 -8.19
N PRO A 96 33.32 -18.49 -7.52
CA PRO A 96 32.48 -17.35 -7.18
C PRO A 96 33.22 -16.39 -6.21
N PRO A 97 33.02 -15.06 -6.37
CA PRO A 97 33.54 -14.08 -5.43
C PRO A 97 32.89 -14.26 -4.06
N ARG A 98 33.69 -14.41 -3.00
CA ARG A 98 33.25 -14.43 -1.60
C ARG A 98 33.91 -13.30 -0.83
N SER A 99 33.21 -12.72 0.14
CA SER A 99 33.80 -11.71 1.03
C SER A 99 35.01 -12.30 1.76
N ASN A 100 36.07 -11.52 1.87
CA ASN A 100 37.26 -11.94 2.60
C ASN A 100 37.04 -11.84 4.12
N SER A 101 37.84 -12.55 4.92
CA SER A 101 37.78 -12.36 6.38
C SER A 101 38.22 -10.94 6.75
N PRO A 102 37.67 -10.33 7.83
CA PRO A 102 38.01 -8.97 8.22
C PRO A 102 39.52 -8.74 8.39
N ASP A 103 40.24 -9.75 8.87
CA ASP A 103 41.68 -9.68 9.15
C ASP A 103 42.54 -9.71 7.88
N GLN A 104 41.97 -10.16 6.76
CA GLN A 104 42.62 -10.18 5.44
C GLN A 104 42.22 -8.98 4.57
N VAL A 105 41.48 -8.02 5.14
CA VAL A 105 41.15 -6.76 4.48
C VAL A 105 42.24 -5.75 4.77
N GLU A 106 42.98 -5.36 3.75
CA GLU A 106 44.03 -4.36 3.86
C GLU A 106 43.48 -2.95 3.63
N TRP A 107 44.00 -2.00 4.41
CA TRP A 107 43.71 -0.58 4.27
C TRP A 107 44.97 0.16 3.83
N ARG A 108 44.86 0.91 2.73
CA ARG A 108 45.93 1.74 2.18
C ARG A 108 45.51 3.20 2.19
N PHE A 109 46.41 4.09 2.59
CA PHE A 109 46.21 5.53 2.47
C PHE A 109 46.72 6.04 1.12
N ASP A 110 45.90 6.84 0.44
CA ASP A 110 46.18 7.45 -0.86
C ASP A 110 45.74 8.93 -0.83
N PRO A 111 46.67 9.87 -0.62
CA PRO A 111 46.38 11.30 -0.58
C PRO A 111 45.71 11.82 -1.85
N ALA A 112 45.99 11.22 -3.01
CA ALA A 112 45.43 11.67 -4.28
C ALA A 112 43.90 11.43 -4.37
N GLN A 113 43.35 10.56 -3.51
CA GLN A 113 41.91 10.29 -3.44
C GLN A 113 41.21 11.08 -2.32
N GLN A 114 41.97 11.80 -1.50
CA GLN A 114 41.43 12.58 -0.40
C GLN A 114 40.82 13.88 -0.94
N TYR A 115 39.49 13.90 -1.04
CA TYR A 115 38.73 15.11 -1.40
C TYR A 115 38.27 15.86 -0.16
N VAL A 116 38.07 15.17 0.97
CA VAL A 116 37.68 15.80 2.23
C VAL A 116 38.66 15.46 3.35
N PRO A 117 38.91 16.39 4.30
CA PRO A 117 39.65 16.09 5.52
C PRO A 117 39.05 14.90 6.28
N VAL A 118 39.90 14.15 6.99
CA VAL A 118 39.47 12.95 7.73
C VAL A 118 38.42 13.32 8.77
N GLU A 119 38.59 14.47 9.42
CA GLU A 119 37.76 15.03 10.46
C GLU A 119 36.36 15.38 9.93
N VAL A 120 36.30 15.98 8.73
CA VAL A 120 35.04 16.31 8.04
C VAL A 120 34.28 15.02 7.70
N TRP A 121 34.99 14.01 7.19
CA TRP A 121 34.38 12.73 6.83
C TRP A 121 33.84 12.00 8.05
N ASP A 122 34.63 11.93 9.13
CA ASP A 122 34.25 11.25 10.37
C ASP A 122 33.06 11.97 11.04
N ALA A 123 33.08 13.30 11.09
CA ALA A 123 31.98 14.11 11.63
C ALA A 123 30.66 13.92 10.84
N VAL A 124 30.71 13.90 9.50
CA VAL A 124 29.52 13.61 8.68
C VAL A 124 29.00 12.21 8.94
N ASN A 125 29.88 11.21 9.03
CA ASN A 125 29.45 9.84 9.32
C ASN A 125 28.89 9.69 10.73
N GLU A 126 29.41 10.43 11.71
CA GLU A 126 28.84 10.52 13.06
C GLU A 126 27.44 11.14 13.03
N ILE A 127 27.22 12.23 12.28
CA ILE A 127 25.89 12.83 12.06
C ILE A 127 24.94 11.80 11.45
N LEU A 128 25.38 11.04 10.45
CA LEU A 128 24.58 10.01 9.80
C LEU A 128 24.26 8.84 10.75
N GLU A 129 25.21 8.40 11.58
CA GLU A 129 24.99 7.36 12.58
C GLU A 129 24.11 7.87 13.73
N ARG A 130 24.27 9.11 14.20
CA ARG A 130 23.39 9.75 15.19
C ARG A 130 21.96 9.83 14.67
N ARG A 131 21.76 10.28 13.42
CA ARG A 131 20.44 10.28 12.76
C ARG A 131 19.88 8.87 12.61
N LYS A 132 20.70 7.88 12.31
CA LYS A 132 20.29 6.46 12.24
C LYS A 132 19.89 5.92 13.63
N ALA A 133 20.64 6.25 14.68
CA ALA A 133 20.34 5.90 16.06
C ALA A 133 19.03 6.56 16.53
N GLN A 134 18.81 7.84 16.21
CA GLN A 134 17.56 8.57 16.48
C GLN A 134 16.35 8.00 15.73
N ARG A 135 16.55 7.48 14.50
CA ARG A 135 15.51 6.73 13.75
C ARG A 135 15.22 5.35 14.37
N GLY A 136 16.07 4.88 15.28
CA GLY A 136 16.01 3.56 15.91
C GLY A 136 16.60 2.45 15.05
N SER A 137 17.05 1.39 15.72
CA SER A 137 17.48 0.12 15.10
C SER A 137 16.38 -0.44 14.17
N PRO A 138 16.70 -1.28 13.17
CA PRO A 138 15.70 -2.12 12.48
C PRO A 138 14.77 -2.88 13.43
N SER A 139 15.18 -3.17 14.67
CA SER A 139 14.32 -3.74 15.71
C SER A 139 13.32 -2.71 16.28
N THR A 140 13.72 -1.46 16.44
CA THR A 140 12.83 -0.33 16.80
C THR A 140 11.94 0.09 15.63
N HIS A 141 12.44 -0.01 14.40
CA HIS A 141 11.68 0.15 13.17
C HIS A 141 10.73 -1.03 12.92
N ARG A 142 10.99 -2.25 13.43
CA ARG A 142 10.01 -3.35 13.50
C ARG A 142 8.91 -3.14 14.55
N ARG A 143 9.17 -2.32 15.60
CA ARG A 143 8.14 -1.90 16.57
C ARG A 143 7.34 -0.68 16.10
N ARG A 144 7.92 0.20 15.27
CA ARG A 144 7.24 1.38 14.68
C ARG A 144 6.68 1.17 13.27
N CYS A 145 7.23 0.26 12.47
CA CYS A 145 6.52 -0.26 11.30
C CYS A 145 5.44 -1.16 11.85
N ALA A 146 4.22 -0.62 11.90
CA ALA A 146 3.02 -1.41 12.01
C ALA A 146 3.01 -2.53 10.94
N ARG A 147 3.76 -2.41 9.84
CA ARG A 147 3.80 -3.36 8.72
C ARG A 147 4.28 -4.74 9.12
N ASP A 148 3.41 -5.73 8.98
CA ASP A 148 3.73 -7.14 9.12
C ASP A 148 4.85 -7.54 8.10
N PRO A 149 5.97 -8.14 8.54
CA PRO A 149 7.03 -8.66 7.65
C PRO A 149 6.51 -9.68 6.64
N GLY A 150 5.39 -10.34 6.94
CA GLY A 150 4.67 -11.17 5.98
C GLY A 150 4.20 -10.39 4.74
N ASN A 151 3.98 -9.07 4.80
CA ASN A 151 3.35 -8.30 3.71
C ASN A 151 4.06 -8.35 2.34
N ARG A 152 5.36 -8.67 2.28
CA ARG A 152 6.05 -8.77 0.98
C ARG A 152 5.77 -10.10 0.27
N ARG A 153 5.21 -11.10 0.96
CA ARG A 153 4.98 -12.47 0.44
C ARG A 153 3.78 -13.19 1.07
N SER A 154 2.88 -12.49 1.78
CA SER A 154 2.01 -13.16 2.76
C SER A 154 1.06 -14.18 2.14
N GLY A 155 0.78 -14.12 0.83
CA GLY A 155 -0.16 -15.06 0.20
C GLY A 155 -1.60 -14.91 0.69
N VAL A 156 -1.84 -14.15 1.75
CA VAL A 156 -3.14 -13.86 2.38
C VAL A 156 -3.95 -12.88 1.54
N TRP A 157 -5.12 -13.27 1.05
CA TRP A 157 -6.09 -12.33 0.48
C TRP A 157 -6.86 -11.61 1.61
N PRO A 158 -7.21 -10.31 1.51
CA PRO A 158 -7.06 -9.41 0.36
C PRO A 158 -5.75 -8.59 0.32
N SER A 159 -4.67 -9.05 0.97
CA SER A 159 -3.38 -8.34 0.87
C SER A 159 -2.91 -8.28 -0.58
N GLY A 160 -2.62 -7.05 -1.06
CA GLY A 160 -2.26 -6.79 -2.45
C GLY A 160 -3.43 -6.45 -3.39
N ALA A 161 -4.67 -6.75 -2.98
CA ALA A 161 -5.89 -6.36 -3.69
C ALA A 161 -6.56 -5.11 -3.09
N MET A 162 -6.21 -4.71 -1.86
CA MET A 162 -6.79 -3.53 -1.20
C MET A 162 -5.97 -2.24 -1.40
N PHE A 163 -6.68 -1.18 -1.73
CA PHE A 163 -6.17 0.16 -1.99
C PHE A 163 -6.98 1.20 -1.23
N CYS A 164 -6.33 2.28 -0.86
CA CYS A 164 -6.95 3.42 -0.20
C CYS A 164 -7.66 4.26 -1.26
N GLY A 165 -8.99 4.32 -1.22
CA GLY A 165 -9.78 5.05 -2.22
C GLY A 165 -9.37 6.52 -2.39
N PRO A 166 -9.10 7.28 -1.31
CA PRO A 166 -8.69 8.69 -1.45
C PRO A 166 -7.27 8.99 -1.94
N CYS A 167 -6.29 8.10 -1.72
CA CYS A 167 -4.90 8.36 -2.14
C CYS A 167 -4.34 7.35 -3.14
N GLY A 168 -5.09 6.29 -3.47
CA GLY A 168 -4.67 5.21 -4.36
C GLY A 168 -3.57 4.30 -3.81
N ALA A 169 -3.02 4.60 -2.63
CA ALA A 169 -1.93 3.82 -2.07
C ALA A 169 -2.42 2.46 -1.53
N LYS A 170 -1.54 1.45 -1.55
CA LYS A 170 -1.89 0.10 -1.07
C LYS A 170 -2.22 0.10 0.42
N GLU A 171 -3.27 -0.62 0.79
CA GLU A 171 -3.53 -0.99 2.19
C GLU A 171 -2.59 -2.15 2.56
N TYR A 172 -1.98 -2.08 3.73
CA TYR A 172 -1.09 -3.13 4.20
C TYR A 172 -1.54 -3.71 5.52
N ARG A 173 -1.22 -4.99 5.73
CA ARG A 173 -1.53 -5.67 6.97
C ARG A 173 -0.62 -5.17 8.08
N THR A 174 -1.17 -4.52 9.08
CA THR A 174 -0.45 -4.12 10.28
C THR A 174 -0.49 -5.21 11.35
N ARG A 175 0.61 -5.41 12.07
CA ARG A 175 0.63 -6.18 13.32
C ARG A 175 -0.28 -5.51 14.33
N GLY A 176 -1.18 -6.28 14.93
CA GLY A 176 -1.88 -5.82 16.14
C GLY A 176 -0.90 -5.61 17.27
N GLN A 177 -1.15 -4.64 18.14
CA GLN A 177 -0.58 -4.67 19.49
C GLN A 177 -1.30 -5.76 20.28
N ASP A 178 -0.52 -6.46 21.13
CA ASP A 178 -0.71 -7.51 22.15
C ASP A 178 -2.09 -8.15 22.47
N SER A 179 -3.20 -7.74 21.88
CA SER A 179 -4.52 -8.35 22.05
C SER A 179 -5.48 -8.24 20.83
N GLY A 180 -5.13 -7.48 19.78
CA GLY A 180 -6.10 -7.03 18.78
C GLY A 180 -6.06 -7.65 17.37
N GLY A 181 -5.26 -8.69 17.15
CA GLY A 181 -5.13 -9.34 15.83
C GLY A 181 -4.53 -8.44 14.73
N ALA A 182 -4.31 -9.00 13.54
CA ALA A 182 -3.79 -8.21 12.42
C ALA A 182 -4.87 -7.29 11.85
N ARG A 183 -4.47 -6.11 11.38
CA ARG A 183 -5.38 -5.09 10.83
C ARG A 183 -4.94 -4.62 9.45
N TYR A 184 -5.78 -3.96 8.68
CA TYR A 184 -5.41 -3.28 7.44
C TYR A 184 -5.40 -1.77 7.62
N ALA A 185 -4.38 -1.11 7.07
CA ALA A 185 -4.20 0.33 7.13
C ALA A 185 -3.46 0.88 5.91
N CYS A 186 -3.76 2.14 5.56
CA CYS A 186 -3.19 2.81 4.40
C CYS A 186 -1.67 2.97 4.55
N SER A 187 -0.92 2.62 3.50
CA SER A 187 0.56 2.80 3.42
C SER A 187 1.01 4.22 3.67
N GLU A 188 0.32 5.18 3.07
CA GLU A 188 0.68 6.60 3.16
C GLU A 188 0.12 7.29 4.40
N SER A 189 -0.72 6.64 5.19
CA SER A 189 -1.23 7.22 6.45
C SER A 189 -0.38 6.89 7.67
N LEU A 190 0.61 6.02 7.50
CA LEU A 190 1.47 5.50 8.56
C LEU A 190 2.92 5.94 8.35
N GLY A 191 3.63 6.18 9.46
CA GLY A 191 5.01 6.68 9.46
C GLY A 191 5.14 8.08 10.06
N VAL A 192 6.35 8.64 10.01
CA VAL A 192 6.69 9.94 10.61
C VAL A 192 6.04 11.10 9.84
N ASN A 193 5.93 10.97 8.51
CA ASN A 193 5.34 11.98 7.63
C ASN A 193 4.17 11.37 6.84
N PRO A 194 2.97 11.26 7.43
CA PRO A 194 1.82 10.69 6.74
C PRO A 194 1.37 11.63 5.61
N ARG A 195 1.22 11.09 4.40
CA ARG A 195 0.67 11.79 3.22
C ARG A 195 -0.82 11.55 3.03
N CYS A 196 -1.39 10.57 3.73
CA CYS A 196 -2.82 10.27 3.71
C CYS A 196 -3.50 10.53 5.08
N TRP A 197 -4.64 11.20 5.04
CA TRP A 197 -5.42 11.59 6.21
C TRP A 197 -6.25 10.43 6.82
N ILE A 198 -6.33 9.26 6.18
CA ILE A 198 -7.06 8.10 6.70
C ILE A 198 -6.22 7.30 7.71
N TYR A 199 -6.46 7.50 9.00
CA TYR A 199 -5.80 6.74 10.08
C TYR A 199 -6.62 5.56 10.63
N ILE A 200 -7.83 5.35 10.12
CA ILE A 200 -8.69 4.26 10.59
C ILE A 200 -8.15 2.95 10.04
N THR A 201 -8.26 1.89 10.84
CA THR A 201 -7.80 0.56 10.47
C THR A 201 -8.95 -0.44 10.57
N ALA A 202 -8.98 -1.41 9.66
CA ALA A 202 -9.96 -2.50 9.66
C ALA A 202 -9.35 -3.78 10.24
N ASP A 203 -10.12 -4.60 10.95
CA ASP A 203 -9.63 -5.90 11.41
C ASP A 203 -9.49 -6.87 10.22
N ALA A 204 -8.37 -7.58 10.12
CA ALA A 204 -8.11 -8.42 8.94
C ALA A 204 -9.09 -9.59 8.82
N LYS A 205 -9.50 -10.22 9.94
CA LYS A 205 -10.47 -11.32 9.92
C LYS A 205 -11.85 -10.79 9.54
N VAL A 206 -12.24 -9.65 10.11
CA VAL A 206 -13.53 -9.04 9.79
C VAL A 206 -13.60 -8.62 8.33
N VAL A 207 -12.54 -8.02 7.77
CA VAL A 207 -12.49 -7.67 6.35
C VAL A 207 -12.72 -8.91 5.47
N GLN A 208 -12.03 -10.02 5.77
CA GLN A 208 -12.17 -11.26 5.01
C GLN A 208 -13.60 -11.81 5.11
N GLN A 209 -14.14 -11.91 6.32
CA GLN A 209 -15.47 -12.44 6.57
C GLN A 209 -16.55 -11.60 5.87
N GLU A 210 -16.57 -10.28 6.08
CA GLU A 210 -17.59 -9.39 5.52
C GLU A 210 -17.59 -9.43 3.99
N ILE A 211 -16.42 -9.43 3.35
CA ILE A 211 -16.35 -9.51 1.88
C ILE A 211 -16.78 -10.89 1.40
N CYS A 212 -16.32 -11.99 2.01
CA CYS A 212 -16.72 -13.35 1.62
C CYS A 212 -18.22 -13.56 1.79
N THR A 213 -18.81 -13.11 2.89
CA THR A 213 -20.26 -13.16 3.14
C THR A 213 -21.03 -12.35 2.11
N ALA A 214 -20.57 -11.14 1.78
CA ALA A 214 -21.23 -10.30 0.77
C ALA A 214 -21.14 -10.92 -0.63
N VAL A 215 -19.98 -11.48 -1.01
CA VAL A 215 -19.82 -12.19 -2.29
C VAL A 215 -20.73 -13.41 -2.34
N LEU A 216 -20.78 -14.23 -1.29
CA LEU A 216 -21.68 -15.37 -1.24
C LEU A 216 -23.14 -14.96 -1.38
N ALA A 217 -23.56 -13.94 -0.63
CA ALA A 217 -24.93 -13.43 -0.72
C ALA A 217 -25.28 -12.94 -2.12
N GLU A 218 -24.34 -12.28 -2.81
CA GLU A 218 -24.56 -11.84 -4.18
C GLU A 218 -24.62 -13.00 -5.18
N LEU A 219 -23.73 -13.99 -5.06
CA LEU A 219 -23.78 -15.19 -5.91
C LEU A 219 -25.11 -15.94 -5.77
N LEU A 220 -25.67 -15.99 -4.56
CA LEU A 220 -26.98 -16.63 -4.32
C LEU A 220 -28.15 -15.85 -4.93
N LYS A 221 -28.08 -14.51 -4.98
CA LYS A 221 -29.09 -13.69 -5.67
C LYS A 221 -29.03 -13.85 -7.18
N LEU A 222 -27.84 -14.11 -7.73
CA LEU A 222 -27.63 -14.23 -9.17
C LEU A 222 -28.14 -15.55 -9.76
N ASP A 223 -28.55 -16.53 -8.94
CA ASP A 223 -29.01 -17.83 -9.42
C ASP A 223 -30.16 -17.72 -10.44
N GLY A 224 -31.13 -16.84 -10.19
CA GLY A 224 -32.23 -16.56 -11.13
C GLY A 224 -31.84 -15.74 -12.37
N SER A 225 -30.57 -15.32 -12.50
CA SER A 225 -30.05 -14.53 -13.62
C SER A 225 -29.06 -15.31 -14.48
N PHE A 226 -28.72 -16.55 -14.13
CA PHE A 226 -27.71 -17.34 -14.87
C PHE A 226 -28.16 -17.70 -16.29
N GLU A 227 -29.44 -17.91 -16.50
CA GLU A 227 -30.03 -18.16 -17.83
C GLU A 227 -29.79 -16.96 -18.76
N ALA A 228 -30.06 -15.75 -18.28
CA ALA A 228 -29.84 -14.51 -19.02
C ALA A 228 -28.34 -14.29 -19.30
N LEU A 229 -27.48 -14.56 -18.30
CA LEU A 229 -26.02 -14.48 -18.44
C LEU A 229 -25.51 -15.46 -19.52
N CYS A 230 -25.91 -16.73 -19.47
CA CYS A 230 -25.51 -17.74 -20.43
C CYS A 230 -25.97 -17.37 -21.85
N LYS A 231 -27.20 -16.88 -21.99
CA LYS A 231 -27.75 -16.44 -23.28
C LYS A 231 -26.95 -15.29 -23.88
N GLU A 232 -26.60 -14.29 -23.08
CA GLU A 232 -25.82 -13.14 -23.52
C GLU A 232 -24.40 -13.54 -23.92
N VAL A 233 -23.72 -14.32 -23.07
CA VAL A 233 -22.35 -14.80 -23.33
C VAL A 233 -22.30 -15.69 -24.58
N ALA A 234 -23.28 -16.57 -24.77
CA ALA A 234 -23.40 -17.38 -25.98
C ALA A 234 -23.72 -16.54 -27.22
N GLY A 235 -24.57 -15.51 -27.09
CA GLY A 235 -24.88 -14.57 -28.16
C GLY A 235 -23.63 -13.86 -28.68
N GLN A 236 -22.75 -13.42 -27.77
CA GLN A 236 -21.46 -12.83 -28.14
C GLN A 236 -20.60 -13.81 -28.93
N ALA A 237 -20.44 -15.06 -28.44
CA ALA A 237 -19.64 -16.07 -29.15
C ALA A 237 -20.14 -16.31 -30.58
N ARG A 238 -21.47 -16.35 -30.78
CA ARG A 238 -22.07 -16.46 -32.12
C ARG A 238 -21.72 -15.27 -32.99
N GLN A 239 -21.85 -14.05 -32.48
CA GLN A 239 -21.47 -12.83 -33.23
C GLN A 239 -20.00 -12.85 -33.67
N VAL A 240 -19.11 -13.46 -32.89
CA VAL A 240 -17.70 -13.65 -33.29
C VAL A 240 -17.56 -14.69 -34.39
N ALA A 241 -18.20 -15.84 -34.23
CA ALA A 241 -18.15 -16.94 -35.20
C ALA A 241 -18.68 -16.49 -36.58
N ASP A 242 -19.76 -15.69 -36.56
CA ASP A 242 -20.39 -15.10 -37.74
C ASP A 242 -19.62 -13.86 -38.25
N GLY A 243 -18.69 -13.34 -37.44
CA GLY A 243 -17.87 -12.17 -37.74
C GLY A 243 -18.65 -10.86 -37.86
N SER A 244 -19.77 -10.76 -37.15
CA SER A 244 -20.66 -9.60 -37.03
C SER A 244 -20.37 -8.76 -35.78
N ASP A 245 -19.53 -9.25 -34.87
CA ASP A 245 -19.08 -8.50 -33.70
C ASP A 245 -18.28 -7.24 -34.08
N GLY A 246 -18.44 -6.16 -33.30
CA GLY A 246 -17.81 -4.86 -33.53
C GLY A 246 -16.28 -4.90 -33.66
N ARG A 247 -15.60 -5.72 -32.85
CA ARG A 247 -14.15 -5.91 -32.97
C ARG A 247 -13.78 -6.56 -34.31
N THR A 248 -14.47 -7.62 -34.68
CA THR A 248 -14.24 -8.32 -35.95
C THR A 248 -14.50 -7.41 -37.15
N VAL A 249 -15.54 -6.57 -37.07
CA VAL A 249 -15.84 -5.54 -38.07
C VAL A 249 -14.73 -4.48 -38.14
N MET A 250 -14.21 -4.02 -36.99
CA MET A 250 -13.06 -3.10 -36.95
C MET A 250 -11.80 -3.71 -37.55
N LEU A 251 -11.46 -4.96 -37.21
CA LEU A 251 -10.32 -5.67 -37.79
C LEU A 251 -10.46 -5.80 -39.31
N LYS A 252 -11.66 -6.13 -39.82
CA LYS A 252 -11.95 -6.15 -41.26
C LYS A 252 -11.74 -4.77 -41.91
N ARG A 253 -12.20 -3.69 -41.29
CA ARG A 253 -11.98 -2.32 -41.79
C ARG A 253 -10.51 -1.94 -41.80
N GLN A 254 -9.77 -2.28 -40.76
CA GLN A 254 -8.32 -2.04 -40.68
C GLN A 254 -7.56 -2.82 -41.75
N LEU A 255 -7.96 -4.07 -42.03
CA LEU A 255 -7.40 -4.85 -43.12
C LEU A 255 -7.61 -4.18 -44.48
N VAL A 256 -8.83 -3.71 -44.76
CA VAL A 256 -9.14 -2.97 -46.00
C VAL A 256 -8.31 -1.68 -46.11
N ASP A 257 -8.12 -0.95 -45.01
CA ASP A 257 -7.31 0.27 -45.01
C ASP A 257 -5.82 -0.01 -45.24
N VAL A 258 -5.27 -1.05 -44.62
CA VAL A 258 -3.89 -1.50 -44.83
C VAL A 258 -3.70 -1.97 -46.26
N ASP A 259 -4.63 -2.74 -46.82
CA ASP A 259 -4.59 -3.17 -48.22
C ASP A 259 -4.60 -1.98 -49.19
N ARG A 260 -5.46 -0.98 -48.94
CA ARG A 260 -5.48 0.25 -49.72
C ARG A 260 -4.13 0.99 -49.67
N LYS A 261 -3.51 1.06 -48.48
CA LYS A 261 -2.18 1.69 -48.32
C LYS A 261 -1.09 0.95 -49.08
N ILE A 262 -1.10 -0.39 -49.02
CA ILE A 262 -0.17 -1.24 -49.79
C ILE A 262 -0.35 -0.97 -51.29
N GLN A 263 -1.59 -1.00 -51.79
CA GLN A 263 -1.88 -0.74 -53.20
C GLN A 263 -1.42 0.65 -53.66
N ASN A 264 -1.60 1.69 -52.83
CA ASN A 264 -1.13 3.03 -53.16
C ASN A 264 0.39 3.13 -53.22
N LEU A 265 1.11 2.41 -52.33
CA LEU A 265 2.57 2.37 -52.36
C LEU A 265 3.10 1.60 -53.57
N LEU A 266 2.45 0.50 -53.95
CA LEU A 266 2.81 -0.26 -55.15
C LEU A 266 2.64 0.60 -56.40
N LYS A 267 1.50 1.29 -56.56
CA LYS A 267 1.27 2.24 -57.67
C LYS A 267 2.33 3.34 -57.73
N HIS A 268 2.76 3.85 -56.58
CA HIS A 268 3.79 4.88 -56.51
C HIS A 268 5.19 4.35 -56.88
N ALA A 269 5.48 3.10 -56.53
CA ALA A 269 6.73 2.44 -56.92
C ALA A 269 6.76 2.13 -58.43
N GLU A 270 5.64 1.71 -59.01
CA GLU A 270 5.47 1.46 -60.45
C GLU A 270 5.65 2.74 -61.29
N ALA A 271 5.30 3.91 -60.74
CA ALA A 271 5.51 5.21 -61.37
C ALA A 271 7.00 5.68 -61.39
N GLY A 272 7.95 4.84 -60.97
CA GLY A 272 9.38 5.07 -61.18
C GLY A 272 10.16 5.72 -60.03
N ASN A 273 9.58 5.85 -58.84
CA ASN A 273 10.25 6.44 -57.66
C ASN A 273 10.50 5.44 -56.50
N PRO A 274 11.29 4.36 -56.69
CA PRO A 274 11.61 3.43 -55.61
C PRO A 274 12.64 4.06 -54.64
N SER A 275 12.20 4.38 -53.42
CA SER A 275 13.07 4.82 -52.31
C SER A 275 13.23 3.71 -51.25
N PRO A 276 14.39 3.62 -50.56
CA PRO A 276 14.58 2.68 -49.44
C PRO A 276 13.52 2.83 -48.33
N SER A 277 13.05 4.05 -48.09
CA SER A 277 11.96 4.36 -47.16
C SER A 277 10.62 3.74 -47.56
N LEU A 278 10.30 3.66 -48.86
CA LEU A 278 9.08 3.01 -49.36
C LEU A 278 9.11 1.50 -49.11
N ARG A 279 10.26 0.85 -49.34
CA ARG A 279 10.46 -0.57 -49.06
C ARG A 279 10.27 -0.87 -47.56
N GLY A 280 10.87 -0.06 -46.68
CA GLY A 280 10.69 -0.21 -45.23
C GLY A 280 9.23 -0.03 -44.79
N ARG A 281 8.50 0.92 -45.39
CA ARG A 281 7.08 1.14 -45.10
C ARG A 281 6.19 0.00 -45.62
N LEU A 282 6.47 -0.54 -46.80
CA LEU A 282 5.75 -1.68 -47.37
C LEU A 282 5.90 -2.92 -46.47
N LEU A 283 7.13 -3.26 -46.06
CA LEU A 283 7.37 -4.37 -45.13
C LEU A 283 6.62 -4.20 -43.80
N ALA A 284 6.58 -2.98 -43.27
CA ALA A 284 5.82 -2.69 -42.05
C ALA A 284 4.31 -2.90 -42.23
N LEU A 285 3.75 -2.49 -43.39
CA LEU A 285 2.34 -2.67 -43.69
C LEU A 285 1.99 -4.13 -43.99
N GLU A 286 2.86 -4.88 -44.67
CA GLU A 286 2.68 -6.33 -44.88
C GLU A 286 2.68 -7.10 -43.56
N LYS A 287 3.62 -6.77 -42.66
CA LYS A 287 3.65 -7.33 -41.30
C LYS A 287 2.41 -6.95 -40.50
N GLN A 288 1.91 -5.73 -40.66
CA GLN A 288 0.66 -5.30 -40.02
C GLN A 288 -0.54 -6.08 -40.58
N LYS A 289 -0.60 -6.28 -41.90
CA LYS A 289 -1.64 -7.06 -42.57
C LYS A 289 -1.64 -8.50 -42.07
N SER A 290 -0.50 -9.18 -42.08
CA SER A 290 -0.40 -10.57 -41.61
C SER A 290 -0.86 -10.70 -40.16
N SER A 291 -0.41 -9.78 -39.28
CA SER A 291 -0.83 -9.78 -37.88
C SER A 291 -2.33 -9.56 -37.70
N LEU A 292 -2.94 -8.64 -38.45
CA LEU A 292 -4.38 -8.39 -38.40
C LEU A 292 -5.20 -9.57 -38.96
N GLN A 293 -4.71 -10.23 -40.00
CA GLN A 293 -5.34 -11.42 -40.58
C GLN A 293 -5.31 -12.61 -39.61
N GLU A 294 -4.15 -12.86 -38.99
CA GLU A 294 -3.98 -13.89 -37.96
C GLU A 294 -4.93 -13.64 -36.77
N GLN A 295 -5.05 -12.39 -36.32
CA GLN A 295 -5.97 -12.02 -35.24
C GLN A 295 -7.44 -12.29 -35.63
N ALA A 296 -7.86 -11.90 -36.84
CA ALA A 296 -9.24 -12.12 -37.30
C ALA A 296 -9.58 -13.61 -37.45
N ILE A 297 -8.66 -14.42 -37.98
CA ILE A 297 -8.83 -15.88 -38.09
C ILE A 297 -8.89 -16.52 -36.71
N ALA A 298 -7.98 -16.15 -35.81
CA ALA A 298 -7.92 -16.69 -34.46
C ALA A 298 -9.19 -16.36 -33.66
N ASP A 299 -9.71 -15.13 -33.77
CA ASP A 299 -10.95 -14.72 -33.09
C ASP A 299 -12.15 -15.55 -33.59
N ARG A 300 -12.30 -15.71 -34.91
CA ARG A 300 -13.39 -16.50 -35.52
C ARG A 300 -13.35 -17.98 -35.12
N GLN A 301 -12.17 -18.59 -35.20
CA GLN A 301 -11.98 -19.99 -34.82
C GLN A 301 -12.21 -20.22 -33.33
N THR A 302 -11.84 -19.26 -32.49
CA THR A 302 -12.06 -19.36 -31.05
C THR A 302 -13.56 -19.34 -30.74
N GLY A 303 -14.33 -18.44 -31.33
CA GLY A 303 -15.79 -18.36 -31.12
C GLY A 303 -16.54 -19.64 -31.54
N ALA A 304 -16.13 -20.26 -32.65
CA ALA A 304 -16.77 -21.47 -33.18
C ALA A 304 -16.47 -22.76 -32.38
N LYS A 305 -15.38 -22.78 -31.59
CA LYS A 305 -14.91 -23.96 -30.84
C LYS A 305 -15.39 -23.99 -29.37
N LEU A 306 -16.20 -23.03 -28.93
CA LEU A 306 -16.64 -22.97 -27.53
C LEU A 306 -17.81 -23.93 -27.29
N ASP A 307 -17.67 -24.79 -26.28
CA ASP A 307 -18.78 -25.64 -25.85
C ASP A 307 -19.93 -24.78 -25.27
N PRO A 308 -21.19 -25.21 -25.44
CA PRO A 308 -22.34 -24.52 -24.88
C PRO A 308 -22.21 -24.31 -23.37
N LEU A 309 -22.31 -23.05 -22.93
CA LEU A 309 -22.35 -22.70 -21.52
C LEU A 309 -23.74 -22.96 -20.96
N THR A 310 -23.84 -23.82 -19.92
CA THR A 310 -25.10 -24.12 -19.25
C THR A 310 -25.21 -23.37 -17.92
N PRO A 311 -26.42 -22.91 -17.52
CA PRO A 311 -26.65 -22.35 -16.19
C PRO A 311 -26.27 -23.32 -15.07
N GLU A 312 -26.48 -24.62 -15.31
CA GLU A 312 -26.15 -25.69 -14.36
C GLU A 312 -24.66 -25.75 -14.02
N TYR A 313 -23.79 -25.50 -15.00
CA TYR A 313 -22.35 -25.39 -14.74
C TYR A 313 -22.03 -24.27 -13.74
N ILE A 314 -22.65 -23.10 -13.91
CA ILE A 314 -22.44 -21.94 -13.02
C ILE A 314 -22.98 -22.25 -11.62
N ARG A 315 -24.15 -22.92 -11.53
CA ARG A 315 -24.70 -23.38 -10.25
C ARG A 315 -23.77 -24.34 -9.53
N GLN A 316 -23.23 -25.34 -10.24
CA GLN A 316 -22.27 -26.29 -9.68
C GLN A 316 -21.00 -25.60 -9.18
N GLU A 317 -20.48 -24.63 -9.93
CA GLU A 317 -19.31 -23.86 -9.52
C GLU A 317 -19.60 -22.99 -8.28
N CYS A 318 -20.79 -22.36 -8.22
CA CYS A 318 -21.23 -21.64 -7.02
C CYS A 318 -21.40 -22.58 -5.81
N ALA A 319 -21.96 -23.77 -6.00
CA ALA A 319 -22.10 -24.78 -4.96
C ALA A 319 -20.73 -25.26 -4.44
N ARG A 320 -19.74 -25.40 -5.33
CA ARG A 320 -18.35 -25.72 -4.98
C ARG A 320 -17.68 -24.61 -4.16
N LEU A 321 -17.98 -23.35 -4.47
CA LEU A 321 -17.40 -22.18 -3.76
C LEU A 321 -18.09 -21.87 -2.43
N ARG A 322 -19.37 -22.22 -2.27
CA ARG A 322 -20.15 -21.95 -1.05
C ARG A 322 -19.44 -22.37 0.25
N PRO A 323 -18.98 -23.63 0.44
CA PRO A 323 -18.34 -24.02 1.69
C PRO A 323 -17.04 -23.22 1.95
N LEU A 324 -16.27 -22.95 0.90
CA LEU A 324 -15.03 -22.17 0.99
C LEU A 324 -15.29 -20.71 1.39
N LEU A 325 -16.35 -20.11 0.84
CA LEU A 325 -16.78 -18.74 1.16
C LEU A 325 -17.31 -18.61 2.60
N VAL A 326 -17.99 -19.64 3.12
CA VAL A 326 -18.47 -19.69 4.51
C VAL A 326 -17.29 -19.78 5.49
N GLU A 327 -16.32 -20.65 5.20
CA GLU A 327 -15.13 -20.80 6.05
C GLU A 327 -14.21 -19.56 5.98
N ALA A 328 -14.17 -18.90 4.83
CA ALA A 328 -13.24 -17.80 4.52
C ALA A 328 -11.76 -18.16 4.77
N GLY A 329 -11.42 -19.44 4.57
CA GLY A 329 -10.08 -20.00 4.81
C GLY A 329 -9.06 -19.73 3.69
N GLU A 330 -7.84 -20.22 3.89
CA GLU A 330 -6.71 -19.93 2.98
C GLU A 330 -6.88 -20.51 1.56
N GLN A 331 -7.56 -21.65 1.47
CA GLN A 331 -7.84 -22.34 0.20
C GLN A 331 -8.65 -21.47 -0.78
N LEU A 332 -9.42 -20.50 -0.26
CA LEU A 332 -10.25 -19.60 -1.04
C LEU A 332 -9.44 -18.45 -1.69
N TRP A 333 -8.26 -18.11 -1.17
CA TRP A 333 -7.53 -16.90 -1.59
C TRP A 333 -7.20 -16.81 -3.08
N PRO A 334 -6.75 -17.89 -3.77
CA PRO A 334 -6.50 -17.81 -5.21
C PRO A 334 -7.78 -17.50 -6.00
N VAL A 335 -8.91 -18.06 -5.57
CA VAL A 335 -10.22 -17.81 -6.19
C VAL A 335 -10.63 -16.36 -5.95
N MET A 336 -10.53 -15.87 -4.71
CA MET A 336 -10.92 -14.49 -4.37
C MET A 336 -10.05 -13.43 -5.03
N ARG A 337 -8.77 -13.70 -5.30
CA ARG A 337 -7.94 -12.81 -6.13
C ARG A 337 -8.45 -12.67 -7.56
N SER A 338 -9.10 -13.71 -8.06
CA SER A 338 -9.65 -13.72 -9.41
C SER A 338 -11.05 -13.08 -9.43
N LEU A 339 -11.89 -13.42 -8.45
CA LEU A 339 -13.25 -12.88 -8.28
C LEU A 339 -13.23 -11.39 -7.91
N VAL A 340 -12.32 -10.99 -7.03
CA VAL A 340 -12.21 -9.65 -6.46
C VAL A 340 -10.74 -9.20 -6.50
N PRO A 341 -10.25 -8.78 -7.69
CA PRO A 341 -8.84 -8.46 -7.91
C PRO A 341 -8.44 -7.10 -7.32
N HIS A 342 -9.38 -6.17 -7.20
CA HIS A 342 -9.14 -4.79 -6.77
C HIS A 342 -10.26 -4.32 -5.83
N ILE A 343 -9.87 -3.73 -4.69
CA ILE A 343 -10.76 -3.25 -3.64
C ILE A 343 -10.33 -1.85 -3.22
N ASP A 344 -11.19 -0.86 -3.39
CA ASP A 344 -10.99 0.50 -2.90
C ASP A 344 -11.68 0.69 -1.55
N VAL A 345 -10.91 1.15 -0.56
CA VAL A 345 -11.39 1.37 0.80
C VAL A 345 -11.60 2.86 1.05
N TYR A 346 -12.82 3.23 1.40
CA TYR A 346 -13.22 4.61 1.70
C TYR A 346 -13.62 4.77 3.16
N PRO A 347 -13.26 5.90 3.80
CA PRO A 347 -13.81 6.27 5.09
C PRO A 347 -15.23 6.79 4.89
N VAL A 348 -16.17 6.28 5.68
CA VAL A 348 -17.57 6.63 5.61
C VAL A 348 -18.12 7.00 6.97
N GLU A 349 -19.12 7.85 6.97
CA GLU A 349 -19.97 8.15 8.11
C GLU A 349 -21.27 7.37 7.96
N VAL A 350 -21.73 6.81 9.08
CA VAL A 350 -23.07 6.23 9.19
C VAL A 350 -23.94 7.29 9.84
N ILE A 351 -25.00 7.74 9.15
CA ILE A 351 -25.86 8.81 9.67
C ILE A 351 -26.48 8.37 11.00
N GLY A 352 -26.42 9.22 12.01
CA GLY A 352 -26.83 8.89 13.38
C GLY A 352 -25.74 8.22 14.23
N TRP A 353 -24.52 8.06 13.71
CA TRP A 353 -23.39 7.48 14.43
C TRP A 353 -22.11 8.31 14.30
N SER A 354 -21.44 8.55 15.42
CA SER A 354 -20.34 9.51 15.50
C SER A 354 -18.98 8.97 15.09
N ARG A 355 -18.79 7.64 15.02
CA ARG A 355 -17.48 7.06 14.69
C ARG A 355 -17.44 6.66 13.21
N PRO A 356 -16.44 7.13 12.44
CA PRO A 356 -16.29 6.74 11.06
C PRO A 356 -16.07 5.23 10.91
N ARG A 357 -16.43 4.71 9.75
CA ARG A 357 -16.28 3.32 9.31
C ARG A 357 -15.54 3.26 7.99
N LEU A 358 -15.17 2.06 7.59
CA LEU A 358 -14.53 1.76 6.32
C LEU A 358 -15.50 0.97 5.44
N LEU A 359 -15.70 1.47 4.23
CA LEU A 359 -16.46 0.84 3.16
C LEU A 359 -15.47 0.34 2.12
N ALA A 360 -15.54 -0.94 1.78
CA ALA A 360 -14.90 -1.52 0.62
C ALA A 360 -15.82 -1.39 -0.59
N GLU A 361 -15.31 -0.85 -1.68
CA GLU A 361 -15.93 -0.90 -2.99
C GLU A 361 -15.06 -1.73 -3.92
N PHE A 362 -15.68 -2.66 -4.65
CA PHE A 362 -14.95 -3.53 -5.55
C PHE A 362 -15.90 -4.09 -6.60
N ASP A 363 -15.31 -4.62 -7.65
CA ASP A 363 -16.01 -5.30 -8.72
C ASP A 363 -15.89 -6.82 -8.55
N LEU A 364 -17.03 -7.50 -8.55
CA LEU A 364 -17.12 -8.95 -8.56
C LEU A 364 -17.11 -9.44 -10.01
N HIS A 365 -16.02 -10.11 -10.40
CA HIS A 365 -15.82 -10.62 -11.76
C HIS A 365 -16.43 -12.01 -11.91
N LEU A 366 -17.61 -12.09 -12.52
CA LEU A 366 -18.31 -13.36 -12.76
C LEU A 366 -17.64 -14.23 -13.82
N VAL A 367 -16.74 -13.65 -14.64
CA VAL A 367 -15.96 -14.40 -15.64
C VAL A 367 -15.25 -15.60 -15.01
N THR A 368 -14.80 -15.50 -13.76
CA THR A 368 -14.05 -16.59 -13.12
C THR A 368 -14.88 -17.81 -12.79
N LEU A 369 -16.22 -17.71 -12.82
CA LEU A 369 -17.15 -18.83 -12.64
C LEU A 369 -17.36 -19.63 -13.93
N LEU A 370 -16.83 -19.16 -15.06
CA LEU A 370 -17.02 -19.78 -16.37
C LEU A 370 -15.92 -20.81 -16.67
N PRO A 371 -16.15 -21.78 -17.58
CA PRO A 371 -15.11 -22.72 -18.00
C PRO A 371 -13.88 -22.00 -18.57
N ARG A 372 -12.69 -22.61 -18.47
CA ARG A 372 -11.41 -21.98 -18.85
C ARG A 372 -11.40 -21.42 -20.29
N GLN A 373 -12.02 -22.12 -21.22
CA GLN A 373 -12.15 -21.66 -22.62
C GLN A 373 -12.94 -20.36 -22.74
N TRP A 374 -14.05 -20.25 -22.00
CA TRP A 374 -14.85 -19.04 -21.91
C TRP A 374 -14.10 -17.91 -21.21
N GLN A 375 -13.35 -18.21 -20.14
CA GLN A 375 -12.50 -17.21 -19.49
C GLN A 375 -11.46 -16.62 -20.45
N ALA A 376 -10.77 -17.47 -21.21
CA ALA A 376 -9.75 -17.05 -22.16
C ALA A 376 -10.35 -16.20 -23.29
N PHE A 377 -11.49 -16.64 -23.83
CA PHE A 377 -12.24 -15.92 -24.85
C PHE A 377 -12.67 -14.52 -24.36
N LEU A 378 -13.33 -14.44 -23.20
CA LEU A 378 -13.86 -13.18 -22.67
C LEU A 378 -12.76 -12.23 -22.20
N ARG A 379 -11.67 -12.72 -21.58
CA ARG A 379 -10.55 -11.86 -21.14
C ARG A 379 -9.83 -11.18 -22.30
N ARG A 380 -9.72 -11.82 -23.47
CA ARG A 380 -9.17 -11.18 -24.68
C ARG A 380 -10.04 -9.99 -25.08
N ARG A 381 -11.37 -10.14 -25.00
CA ARG A 381 -12.31 -9.10 -25.42
C ARG A 381 -12.46 -7.96 -24.43
N LEU A 382 -12.51 -8.25 -23.13
CA LEU A 382 -12.65 -7.23 -22.08
C LEU A 382 -11.46 -6.24 -22.04
N LYS A 383 -10.28 -6.64 -22.55
CA LYS A 383 -9.13 -5.72 -22.69
C LYS A 383 -9.35 -4.65 -23.78
N ASP A 384 -10.18 -4.94 -24.76
CA ASP A 384 -10.37 -4.10 -25.95
C ASP A 384 -11.71 -3.34 -25.93
N SER A 385 -12.58 -3.63 -24.95
CA SER A 385 -13.94 -3.08 -24.85
C SER A 385 -14.09 -2.19 -23.62
N SER A 386 -13.55 -0.97 -23.71
CA SER A 386 -13.95 0.11 -22.79
C SER A 386 -15.34 0.69 -23.10
N GLU A 387 -15.95 0.34 -24.23
CA GLU A 387 -17.15 1.01 -24.77
C GLU A 387 -18.41 0.14 -24.90
N THR A 388 -18.31 -1.19 -24.84
CA THR A 388 -19.50 -2.06 -24.94
C THR A 388 -19.98 -2.43 -23.53
N GLY A 389 -21.20 -2.02 -23.16
CA GLY A 389 -21.83 -2.29 -21.86
C GLY A 389 -21.89 -3.77 -21.44
N PHE A 390 -21.43 -4.70 -22.26
CA PHE A 390 -21.19 -6.11 -21.96
C PHE A 390 -20.34 -6.34 -20.70
N GLY A 391 -19.36 -5.46 -20.43
CA GLY A 391 -18.58 -5.51 -19.19
C GLY A 391 -19.43 -5.45 -17.91
N SER A 392 -20.63 -4.86 -17.96
CA SER A 392 -21.50 -4.69 -16.77
C SER A 392 -22.29 -5.94 -16.39
N ILE A 393 -22.43 -6.91 -17.29
CA ILE A 393 -23.14 -8.18 -16.99
C ILE A 393 -22.19 -9.16 -16.32
N LEU A 394 -20.92 -9.14 -16.73
CA LEU A 394 -19.84 -9.98 -16.17
C LEU A 394 -19.17 -9.38 -14.94
N THR A 395 -19.56 -8.16 -14.56
CA THR A 395 -18.99 -7.44 -13.43
C THR A 395 -20.10 -6.87 -12.57
N ARG A 396 -20.13 -7.20 -11.29
CA ARG A 396 -21.08 -6.61 -10.33
C ARG A 396 -20.35 -5.69 -9.37
N ARG A 397 -20.75 -4.42 -9.33
CA ARG A 397 -20.18 -3.46 -8.40
C ARG A 397 -20.74 -3.71 -7.00
N MET A 398 -19.84 -3.98 -6.06
CA MET A 398 -20.14 -4.30 -4.67
C MET A 398 -19.75 -3.14 -3.76
N ARG A 399 -20.53 -2.97 -2.67
CA ARG A 399 -20.24 -2.03 -1.58
C ARG A 399 -20.46 -2.74 -0.25
N VAL A 400 -19.39 -2.89 0.53
CA VAL A 400 -19.41 -3.70 1.75
C VAL A 400 -18.77 -2.93 2.90
N LEU A 401 -19.46 -2.83 4.04
CA LEU A 401 -18.88 -2.27 5.25
C LEU A 401 -17.93 -3.27 5.88
N ILE A 402 -16.63 -3.00 5.78
CA ILE A 402 -15.55 -3.88 6.29
C ILE A 402 -15.15 -3.55 7.73
N SER A 403 -16.03 -2.85 8.44
CA SER A 403 -15.85 -2.56 9.86
C SER A 403 -17.21 -2.67 10.55
N PRO A 404 -17.32 -3.53 11.58
CA PRO A 404 -18.61 -3.99 12.05
C PRO A 404 -19.37 -2.82 12.67
N LEU A 405 -20.67 -2.76 12.35
CA LEU A 405 -21.57 -1.84 13.00
C LEU A 405 -21.88 -2.35 14.41
N PRO A 406 -22.08 -1.46 15.41
CA PRO A 406 -22.59 -1.89 16.70
C PRO A 406 -23.89 -2.69 16.57
N ARG A 407 -24.08 -3.71 17.42
CA ARG A 407 -25.25 -4.60 17.37
C ARG A 407 -26.60 -3.86 17.34
N PHE A 408 -26.73 -2.74 18.05
CA PHE A 408 -27.96 -1.94 18.03
C PHE A 408 -28.26 -1.31 16.65
N ILE A 409 -27.24 -0.97 15.85
CA ILE A 409 -27.43 -0.47 14.47
C ILE A 409 -27.85 -1.62 13.56
N GLN A 410 -27.24 -2.80 13.72
CA GLN A 410 -27.62 -4.00 12.96
C GLN A 410 -29.08 -4.41 13.22
N LEU A 411 -29.55 -4.23 14.47
CA LEU A 411 -30.94 -4.54 14.86
C LEU A 411 -31.94 -3.45 14.46
N ALA A 412 -31.51 -2.22 14.17
CA ALA A 412 -32.41 -1.08 13.99
C ALA A 412 -33.47 -1.29 12.91
N GLN A 413 -33.13 -1.94 11.79
CA GLN A 413 -34.09 -2.24 10.73
C GLN A 413 -35.17 -3.24 11.17
N ARG A 414 -34.77 -4.28 11.89
CA ARG A 414 -35.70 -5.29 12.42
C ARG A 414 -36.60 -4.69 13.49
N VAL A 415 -36.02 -3.89 14.39
CA VAL A 415 -36.74 -3.15 15.43
C VAL A 415 -37.77 -2.21 14.81
N ALA A 416 -37.41 -1.43 13.77
CA ALA A 416 -38.35 -0.54 13.09
C ALA A 416 -39.56 -1.29 12.49
N LYS A 417 -39.32 -2.46 11.88
CA LYS A 417 -40.39 -3.31 11.33
C LYS A 417 -41.31 -3.91 12.42
N LEU A 418 -40.74 -4.30 13.56
CA LEU A 418 -41.51 -4.87 14.67
C LEU A 418 -42.29 -3.80 15.45
N ASP A 419 -41.74 -2.59 15.58
CA ASP A 419 -42.40 -1.44 16.20
C ASP A 419 -43.66 -1.03 15.41
N GLN A 420 -43.59 -1.07 14.07
CA GLN A 420 -44.75 -0.87 13.18
C GLN A 420 -45.87 -1.92 13.35
N ARG A 421 -45.56 -3.10 13.92
CA ARG A 421 -46.54 -4.16 14.21
C ARG A 421 -47.21 -3.99 15.58
N VAL A 422 -46.96 -2.89 16.29
CA VAL A 422 -47.53 -2.56 17.61
C VAL A 422 -47.22 -3.63 18.67
N LEU A 423 -46.07 -4.30 18.54
CA LEU A 423 -45.60 -5.24 19.56
C LEU A 423 -45.12 -4.48 20.80
N SER A 424 -45.37 -5.05 21.98
CA SER A 424 -44.84 -4.46 23.22
C SER A 424 -43.32 -4.56 23.26
N ARG A 425 -42.66 -3.61 23.94
CA ARG A 425 -41.19 -3.63 24.08
C ARG A 425 -40.64 -4.94 24.67
N LYS A 426 -41.40 -5.61 25.55
CA LYS A 426 -41.03 -6.92 26.11
C LYS A 426 -41.00 -8.00 25.04
N GLN A 427 -42.04 -8.05 24.18
CA GLN A 427 -42.11 -9.01 23.08
C GLN A 427 -40.99 -8.78 22.05
N ILE A 428 -40.67 -7.51 21.73
CA ILE A 428 -39.57 -7.19 20.79
C ILE A 428 -38.20 -7.62 21.38
N VAL A 429 -37.99 -7.42 22.68
CA VAL A 429 -36.77 -7.87 23.39
C VAL A 429 -36.62 -9.39 23.29
N GLU A 430 -37.70 -10.12 23.54
CA GLU A 430 -37.75 -11.59 23.50
C GLU A 430 -37.49 -12.12 22.08
N GLU A 431 -38.17 -11.57 21.07
CA GLU A 431 -38.03 -11.97 19.67
C GLU A 431 -36.64 -11.67 19.09
N LEU A 432 -36.00 -10.58 19.53
CA LEU A 432 -34.66 -10.18 19.06
C LEU A 432 -33.51 -10.71 19.93
N GLY A 433 -33.81 -11.33 21.08
CA GLY A 433 -32.82 -11.81 22.03
C GLY A 433 -31.83 -10.72 22.46
N CYS A 434 -32.35 -9.53 22.81
CA CYS A 434 -31.53 -8.37 23.17
C CYS A 434 -32.03 -7.70 24.45
N ASP A 435 -31.16 -7.00 25.18
CA ASP A 435 -31.57 -6.28 26.38
C ASP A 435 -32.37 -4.99 26.08
N SER A 436 -33.10 -4.49 27.08
CA SER A 436 -33.95 -3.29 26.97
C SER A 436 -33.18 -2.02 26.58
N LEU A 437 -31.90 -1.91 26.99
CA LEU A 437 -31.04 -0.78 26.65
C LEU A 437 -30.64 -0.83 25.17
N MET A 438 -30.37 -2.03 24.64
CA MET A 438 -30.05 -2.28 23.25
C MET A 438 -31.25 -2.00 22.36
N LEU A 439 -32.44 -2.45 22.76
CA LEU A 439 -33.69 -2.09 22.08
C LEU A 439 -33.88 -0.57 22.04
N SER A 440 -33.71 0.12 23.18
CA SER A 440 -33.86 1.58 23.25
C SER A 440 -32.87 2.32 22.34
N ARG A 441 -31.62 1.85 22.27
CA ARG A 441 -30.60 2.40 21.35
C ARG A 441 -30.93 2.11 19.88
N ALA A 442 -31.45 0.92 19.59
CA ALA A 442 -31.85 0.53 18.24
C ALA A 442 -33.06 1.34 17.75
N LEU A 443 -34.08 1.54 18.59
CA LEU A 443 -35.23 2.42 18.31
C LEU A 443 -34.79 3.86 18.08
N LYS A 444 -33.92 4.40 18.95
CA LYS A 444 -33.36 5.75 18.75
C LYS A 444 -32.59 5.87 17.43
N PHE A 445 -31.85 4.83 17.07
CA PHE A 445 -31.13 4.80 15.79
C PHE A 445 -32.09 4.65 14.60
N ALA A 446 -33.17 3.87 14.74
CA ALA A 446 -34.15 3.60 13.70
C ALA A 446 -34.77 4.88 13.11
N GLY A 447 -34.91 5.95 13.90
CA GLY A 447 -35.34 7.26 13.40
C GLY A 447 -34.40 7.92 12.38
N ASN A 448 -33.17 7.41 12.20
CA ASN A 448 -32.23 7.87 11.18
C ASN A 448 -32.23 6.99 9.91
N LEU A 449 -33.03 5.92 9.87
CA LEU A 449 -33.19 5.10 8.67
C LEU A 449 -33.98 5.89 7.62
N ARG A 450 -33.60 5.77 6.35
CA ARG A 450 -34.41 6.22 5.20
C ARG A 450 -34.77 4.99 4.39
N ASP A 451 -36.04 4.85 4.04
CA ASP A 451 -36.60 3.68 3.34
C ASP A 451 -36.27 2.35 4.03
N GLY A 452 -36.12 2.39 5.36
CA GLY A 452 -35.72 1.24 6.17
C GLY A 452 -34.24 0.87 6.06
N GLU A 453 -33.40 1.67 5.39
CA GLU A 453 -31.98 1.42 5.19
C GLU A 453 -31.04 2.36 5.95
N VAL A 454 -29.90 1.80 6.36
CA VAL A 454 -28.82 2.56 7.00
C VAL A 454 -28.15 3.46 5.97
N GLN A 455 -28.19 4.75 6.23
CA GLN A 455 -27.62 5.75 5.34
C GLN A 455 -26.12 5.92 5.58
N ILE A 456 -25.33 5.84 4.51
CA ILE A 456 -23.87 5.89 4.53
C ILE A 456 -23.39 7.00 3.61
N ARG A 457 -22.49 7.85 4.11
CA ARG A 457 -21.90 8.96 3.35
C ARG A 457 -20.38 8.86 3.34
N ARG A 458 -19.76 8.98 2.17
CA ARG A 458 -18.29 9.07 2.07
C ARG A 458 -17.78 10.34 2.75
N LEU A 459 -16.75 10.18 3.57
CA LEU A 459 -16.07 11.31 4.19
C LEU A 459 -15.01 11.86 3.22
N LYS A 460 -14.93 13.19 3.12
CA LYS A 460 -13.85 13.89 2.40
C LYS A 460 -12.64 14.15 3.30
N THR A 461 -12.86 14.17 4.61
CA THR A 461 -11.85 14.37 5.66
C THR A 461 -12.25 13.58 6.90
N LEU A 462 -11.27 13.11 7.68
CA LEU A 462 -11.54 12.55 9.01
C LEU A 462 -11.45 13.68 10.05
N PRO A 463 -12.30 13.66 11.10
CA PRO A 463 -12.12 14.52 12.25
C PRO A 463 -10.70 14.36 12.80
N ASP A 464 -9.94 15.43 12.88
CA ASP A 464 -8.51 15.34 13.20
C ASP A 464 -8.29 14.92 14.66
N ARG A 465 -8.09 13.62 14.89
CA ARG A 465 -7.59 13.11 16.18
C ARG A 465 -6.06 13.11 16.27
N ARG A 466 -5.34 13.34 15.16
CA ARG A 466 -3.87 13.30 15.12
C ARG A 466 -3.25 14.61 15.61
N ARG A 467 -3.95 15.75 15.44
CA ARG A 467 -3.63 17.05 16.05
C ARG A 467 -4.15 17.24 17.47
N VAL A 468 -4.63 16.21 18.17
CA VAL A 468 -4.92 16.32 19.63
C VAL A 468 -3.64 16.07 20.46
N HIS A 469 -2.48 15.91 19.82
CA HIS A 469 -1.27 16.57 20.32
C HIS A 469 -1.28 18.06 19.91
N LYS A 470 -2.38 18.78 20.17
CA LYS A 470 -2.24 20.19 20.47
C LYS A 470 -1.32 20.15 21.69
N ALA A 471 -0.15 20.79 21.60
CA ALA A 471 0.50 21.27 22.81
C ALA A 471 -0.64 21.78 23.69
N ALA A 472 -0.81 21.19 24.88
CA ALA A 472 -1.78 21.71 25.83
C ALA A 472 -1.57 23.22 25.83
N PRO A 473 -2.63 24.04 25.64
CA PRO A 473 -2.45 25.49 25.68
C PRO A 473 -1.62 25.77 26.93
N GLY A 474 -0.45 26.37 26.74
CA GLY A 474 0.48 26.57 27.84
C GLY A 474 -0.31 27.24 28.94
N VAL A 475 -0.42 26.58 30.10
CA VAL A 475 -1.10 27.17 31.23
C VAL A 475 -0.29 28.41 31.59
N THR A 476 -0.82 29.57 31.25
CA THR A 476 -0.29 30.84 31.74
C THR A 476 -0.54 30.87 33.23
N ASP A 477 0.55 31.00 33.99
CA ASP A 477 0.46 31.32 35.40
C ASP A 477 -0.17 32.72 35.59
N LYS A 478 -0.45 33.09 36.84
CA LYS A 478 -0.99 34.42 37.18
C LYS A 478 -0.03 35.56 36.83
N GLN A 479 1.20 35.26 36.37
CA GLN A 479 2.22 36.20 35.92
C GLN A 479 2.40 36.22 34.38
N GLY A 480 1.58 35.49 33.62
CA GLY A 480 1.56 35.54 32.16
C GLY A 480 2.65 34.71 31.44
N ARG A 481 3.34 33.78 32.12
CA ARG A 481 4.36 32.94 31.47
C ARG A 481 3.76 31.70 30.81
N VAL A 482 4.03 31.50 29.52
CA VAL A 482 3.55 30.35 28.73
C VAL A 482 4.51 29.18 28.89
N HIS A 483 4.09 28.09 29.54
CA HIS A 483 4.88 26.87 29.64
C HIS A 483 4.52 25.86 28.53
N THR A 484 5.40 25.68 27.54
CA THR A 484 5.27 24.59 26.55
C THR A 484 5.94 23.32 27.08
N CYS A 485 5.16 22.27 27.31
CA CYS A 485 5.67 20.97 27.78
C CYS A 485 6.28 20.19 26.60
N GLN A 486 7.55 20.47 26.28
CA GLN A 486 8.39 19.52 25.54
C GLN A 486 8.80 18.40 26.50
N ARG A 487 8.86 17.16 25.99
CA ARG A 487 9.29 15.96 26.74
C ARG A 487 10.77 16.10 27.11
N GLN A 488 11.03 16.80 28.21
CA GLN A 488 12.33 16.83 28.88
C GLN A 488 12.37 15.66 29.86
N GLU A 489 13.53 15.01 29.97
CA GLU A 489 13.75 13.78 30.74
C GLU A 489 13.44 13.94 32.25
N ASP A 490 13.28 15.17 32.73
CA ASP A 490 12.97 15.52 34.13
C ASP A 490 11.48 15.81 34.41
N ALA A 491 10.58 15.54 33.45
CA ALA A 491 9.16 15.83 33.59
C ALA A 491 8.50 15.22 34.85
N PRO A 492 8.84 14.00 35.32
CA PRO A 492 8.29 13.44 36.56
C PRO A 492 8.69 14.22 37.81
N ALA A 493 9.96 14.61 37.92
CA ALA A 493 10.48 15.37 39.06
C ALA A 493 9.83 16.77 39.15
N ARG A 494 9.59 17.43 38.01
CA ARG A 494 9.02 18.79 37.97
C ARG A 494 7.58 18.88 38.48
N ILE A 495 6.78 17.82 38.33
CA ILE A 495 5.39 17.81 38.81
C ILE A 495 5.22 17.08 40.13
N ALA A 496 6.28 16.46 40.66
CA ALA A 496 6.27 15.57 41.82
C ALA A 496 5.61 16.23 43.05
N SER A 497 5.98 17.46 43.42
CA SER A 497 5.40 18.14 44.59
C SER A 497 3.89 18.38 44.46
N SER A 498 3.42 18.66 43.25
CA SER A 498 1.99 18.88 42.97
C SER A 498 1.23 17.56 42.90
N VAL A 499 1.84 16.51 42.35
CA VAL A 499 1.31 15.14 42.35
C VAL A 499 1.17 14.62 43.78
N LEU A 500 2.19 14.77 44.63
CA LEU A 500 2.15 14.37 46.05
C LEU A 500 1.03 15.09 46.81
N LYS A 501 0.89 16.41 46.61
CA LYS A 501 -0.18 17.20 47.23
C LYS A 501 -1.58 16.65 46.91
N TYR A 502 -1.87 16.37 45.64
CA TYR A 502 -3.19 15.86 45.27
C TYR A 502 -3.38 14.37 45.62
N HIS A 503 -2.29 13.61 45.66
CA HIS A 503 -2.31 12.23 46.11
C HIS A 503 -2.68 12.14 47.60
N LYS A 504 -2.07 12.97 48.45
CA LYS A 504 -2.42 13.10 49.88
C LYS A 504 -3.86 13.57 50.15
N LEU A 505 -4.51 14.15 49.12
CA LEU A 505 -5.94 14.52 49.14
C LEU A 505 -6.86 13.39 48.63
N GLY A 506 -6.36 12.16 48.50
CA GLY A 506 -7.13 10.98 48.06
C GLY A 506 -7.54 10.98 46.59
N ARG A 507 -6.89 11.79 45.74
CA ARG A 507 -7.24 11.83 44.30
C ARG A 507 -6.57 10.68 43.55
N THR A 508 -7.36 10.00 42.71
CA THR A 508 -6.83 8.97 41.81
C THR A 508 -5.84 9.57 40.80
N PRO A 509 -4.89 8.80 40.26
CA PRO A 509 -3.95 9.30 39.25
C PRO A 509 -4.62 9.95 38.03
N TYR A 510 -5.83 9.51 37.69
CA TYR A 510 -6.64 10.15 36.63
C TYR A 510 -7.21 11.50 37.07
N GLY A 511 -7.70 11.61 38.31
CA GLY A 511 -8.15 12.87 38.90
C GLY A 511 -7.03 13.91 39.00
N ILE A 512 -5.84 13.48 39.46
CA ILE A 512 -4.64 14.31 39.51
C ILE A 512 -4.24 14.76 38.10
N ALA A 513 -4.22 13.85 37.12
CA ALA A 513 -3.87 14.16 35.74
C ALA A 513 -4.80 15.20 35.13
N LYS A 514 -6.12 15.10 35.39
CA LYS A 514 -7.11 16.08 34.94
C LYS A 514 -6.88 17.45 35.57
N GLN A 515 -6.54 17.49 36.86
CA GLN A 515 -6.28 18.74 37.60
C GLN A 515 -4.99 19.44 37.13
N LEU A 516 -3.94 18.67 36.85
CA LEU A 516 -2.63 19.16 36.42
C LEU A 516 -2.50 19.35 34.91
N GLY A 517 -3.55 19.03 34.13
CA GLY A 517 -3.51 19.11 32.67
C GLY A 517 -2.46 18.19 32.02
N CYS A 518 -2.17 17.05 32.64
CA CYS A 518 -1.13 16.11 32.19
C CYS A 518 -1.70 14.69 31.98
N SER A 519 -0.84 13.73 31.61
CA SER A 519 -1.28 12.34 31.40
C SER A 519 -1.26 11.54 32.70
N ALA A 520 -2.23 10.64 32.89
CA ALA A 520 -2.24 9.71 34.03
C ALA A 520 -1.04 8.75 34.06
N LYS A 521 -0.29 8.64 32.95
CA LYS A 521 0.99 7.93 32.90
C LYS A 521 2.09 8.74 33.57
N LEU A 522 2.20 10.03 33.26
CA LEU A 522 3.18 10.94 33.86
C LEU A 522 2.98 11.10 35.37
N VAL A 523 1.72 11.12 35.83
CA VAL A 523 1.40 11.11 37.28
C VAL A 523 1.92 9.85 37.95
N ARG A 524 1.71 8.67 37.34
CA ARG A 524 2.22 7.39 37.88
C ARG A 524 3.75 7.33 37.89
N GLU A 525 4.39 7.81 36.83
CA GLU A 525 5.86 7.93 36.77
C GLU A 525 6.39 8.89 37.84
N SER A 526 5.65 9.96 38.18
CA SER A 526 6.03 10.90 39.25
C SER A 526 5.82 10.33 40.66
N LEU A 527 4.76 9.55 40.88
CA LEU A 527 4.54 8.84 42.16
C LEU A 527 5.63 7.78 42.39
N ALA A 528 5.97 7.00 41.37
CA ALA A 528 7.07 6.03 41.45
C ALA A 528 8.44 6.70 41.68
N TRP A 529 8.65 7.89 41.11
CA TRP A 529 9.84 8.69 41.37
C TRP A 529 9.88 9.22 42.81
N LEU A 530 8.75 9.67 43.37
CA LEU A 530 8.64 10.11 44.78
C LEU A 530 8.89 8.97 45.77
N GLU A 531 8.36 7.78 45.49
CA GLU A 531 8.63 6.56 46.26
C GLU A 531 10.12 6.21 46.23
N ALA A 532 10.74 6.23 45.05
CA ALA A 532 12.17 5.96 44.90
C ALA A 532 13.06 7.01 45.59
N ALA A 533 12.57 8.25 45.73
CA ALA A 533 13.26 9.35 46.43
C ALA A 533 13.02 9.37 47.95
N GLY A 534 12.28 8.40 48.51
CA GLY A 534 12.05 8.29 49.96
C GLY A 534 11.04 9.29 50.52
N HIS A 535 10.20 9.90 49.68
CA HIS A 535 9.12 10.75 50.16
C HIS A 535 8.01 9.92 50.80
N ASP A 536 7.53 10.36 51.96
CA ASP A 536 6.43 9.70 52.67
C ASP A 536 5.10 9.85 51.90
N MET A 537 4.64 8.71 51.39
CA MET A 537 3.43 8.53 50.59
C MET A 537 2.20 8.18 51.43
N GLU A 538 2.32 8.11 52.76
CA GLU A 538 1.16 7.83 53.61
C GLU A 538 0.15 8.99 53.58
N GLY A 539 -1.04 8.67 53.06
CA GLY A 539 -2.15 9.60 52.95
C GLY A 539 -3.12 9.26 51.82
N ALA A 540 -3.82 8.12 51.93
CA ALA A 540 -5.20 7.85 51.49
C ALA A 540 -5.36 6.37 51.10
N ALA A 541 -6.10 5.63 51.93
CA ALA A 541 -6.77 4.39 51.55
C ALA A 541 -7.99 4.67 50.66
#